data_AF-A0A924X1Z8-F1
#
_entry.id   AF-A0A924X1Z8-F1
#
_cell.length_a   1.000
_cell.length_b   1.000
_cell.length_c   1.000
_cell.angle_alpha   90.00
_cell.angle_beta   90.00
_cell.angle_gamma   90.00
#
_symmetry.space_group_name_H-M   'P 1'
#
loop_
_entity.id
_entity.type
_entity.pdbx_description
1 polymer ?
#
loop_
_entity_poly.entity_id
_entity_poly.type
_entity_poly.pdbx_seq_one_letter_code
_entity_poly.pdbx_strand_id
1 'polypeptide(L)' 'MPKAALLQSKYQDHLEAIEKHKALLEKLHLDSNSHLDEINTSFQTITLTLEEYLKLIGVP' A
#
# COMPACT_ATOMS: atom_id res chain seq x y z
N MET A 1 -0.58 -19.67 -11.35
CA MET A 1 -1.42 -19.57 -10.14
C MET A 1 -2.88 -19.43 -10.54
N PRO A 2 -3.84 -19.97 -9.79
CA PRO A 2 -5.27 -19.71 -10.01
C PRO A 2 -5.60 -18.22 -9.90
N LYS A 3 -6.55 -17.69 -10.70
CA LYS A 3 -6.96 -16.27 -10.66
C LYS A 3 -7.37 -15.81 -9.25
N ALA A 4 -8.08 -16.65 -8.50
CA ALA A 4 -8.49 -16.37 -7.13
C ALA A 4 -7.29 -16.23 -6.17
N ALA A 5 -6.28 -17.08 -6.31
CA ALA A 5 -5.05 -16.99 -5.50
C ALA A 5 -4.26 -15.72 -5.82
N LEU A 6 -4.20 -15.31 -7.10
CA LEU A 6 -3.57 -14.06 -7.51
C LEU A 6 -4.32 -12.84 -6.95
N LEU A 7 -5.66 -12.84 -7.01
CA LEU A 7 -6.50 -11.77 -6.45
C LEU A 7 -6.28 -11.63 -4.94
N GLN A 8 -6.27 -12.74 -4.21
CA GLN A 8 -6.01 -12.75 -2.77
C GLN A 8 -4.60 -12.24 -2.45
N SER A 9 -3.59 -12.64 -3.23
CA SER A 9 -2.22 -12.14 -3.08
C SER A 9 -2.15 -10.62 -3.25
N LYS A 10 -2.77 -10.06 -4.30
CA LYS A 10 -2.75 -8.61 -4.54
C LYS A 10 -3.56 -7.81 -3.52
N TYR A 11 -4.64 -8.39 -3.02
CA TYR A 11 -5.35 -7.79 -1.89
C TYR A 11 -4.47 -7.74 -0.64
N GLN A 12 -3.74 -8.82 -0.35
CA GLN A 12 -2.82 -8.87 0.79
C GLN A 12 -1.67 -7.87 0.64
N ASP A 13 -1.07 -7.76 -0.54
CA ASP A 13 -0.02 -6.76 -0.84
C ASP A 13 -0.51 -5.34 -0.53
N HIS A 14 -1.76 -5.03 -0.89
CA HIS A 14 -2.37 -3.72 -0.63
C HIS A 14 -2.61 -3.47 0.87
N LEU A 15 -3.12 -4.48 1.60
CA LEU A 15 -3.30 -4.37 3.05
C LEU A 15 -1.97 -4.14 3.78
N GLU A 16 -0.91 -4.82 3.36
CA GLU A 16 0.43 -4.62 3.92
C GLU A 16 0.99 -3.22 3.63
N ALA A 17 0.74 -2.68 2.43
CA ALA A 17 1.14 -1.31 2.07
C ALA A 17 0.44 -0.28 2.96
N ILE A 18 -0.87 -0.45 3.22
CA ILE A 18 -1.63 0.39 4.15
C ILE A 18 -1.05 0.34 5.56
N GLU A 19 -0.76 -0.87 6.06
CA GLU A 19 -0.26 -1.03 7.43
C GLU A 19 1.12 -0.39 7.61
N LYS A 20 2.01 -0.55 6.63
CA LYS A 20 3.33 0.11 6.61
C LYS A 20 3.19 1.63 6.61
N HIS A 21 2.27 2.19 5.82
CA HIS A 21 2.04 3.63 5.79
C HIS A 21 1.50 4.17 7.12
N LYS A 22 0.56 3.45 7.77
CA LYS A 22 0.07 3.81 9.11
C LYS A 22 1.21 3.86 10.13
N ALA A 23 2.07 2.84 10.15
CA ALA A 23 3.22 2.81 11.03
C ALA A 23 4.19 3.97 10.79
N LEU A 24 4.32 4.45 9.55
CA LEU A 24 5.11 5.64 9.22
C LEU A 24 4.44 6.92 9.74
N LEU A 25 3.12 7.06 9.62
CA LEU A 25 2.37 8.20 10.15
C LEU A 25 2.46 8.28 11.69
N GLU A 26 2.41 7.14 12.38
CA GLU A 26 2.61 7.08 13.83
C GLU A 26 4.00 7.58 14.23
N LYS A 27 5.03 7.26 13.44
CA LYS A 27 6.40 7.76 13.65
C LYS A 27 6.54 9.25 13.34
N LEU A 28 5.85 9.74 12.29
CA LEU A 28 5.88 11.15 11.91
C LEU A 28 5.33 12.05 13.04
N HIS A 29 4.36 11.57 13.81
CA HIS A 29 3.87 12.28 15.00
C HIS A 29 4.92 12.43 16.11
N LEU A 30 5.94 11.55 16.14
CA LEU A 30 6.98 11.55 17.16
C LEU A 30 8.22 12.36 16.74
N ASP A 31 8.50 12.45 15.44
CA ASP A 31 9.72 13.04 14.90
C ASP A 31 9.40 13.97 13.71
N SER A 32 9.16 15.24 14.03
CA SER A 32 8.64 16.26 13.10
C SER A 32 9.53 16.42 11.86
N ASN A 33 8.97 16.00 10.71
CA ASN A 33 9.48 16.12 9.34
C ASN A 33 10.66 15.22 8.92
N SER A 34 11.17 14.36 9.81
CA SER A 34 12.36 13.52 9.55
C SER A 34 12.13 12.41 8.52
N HIS A 35 10.87 12.10 8.17
CA HIS A 35 10.49 10.96 7.33
C HIS A 35 9.45 11.27 6.24
N LEU A 36 9.30 12.54 5.83
CA LEU A 36 8.30 12.92 4.81
C LEU A 36 8.51 12.22 3.46
N ASP A 37 9.76 11.94 3.08
CA ASP A 37 10.07 11.20 1.85
C ASP A 37 9.60 9.73 1.92
N GLU A 38 9.73 9.10 3.08
CA GLU A 38 9.24 7.73 3.32
C GLU A 38 7.70 7.68 3.33
N ILE A 39 7.06 8.70 3.89
CA ILE A 39 5.60 8.86 3.86
C ILE A 39 5.11 8.99 2.40
N ASN A 40 5.76 9.83 1.59
CA ASN A 40 5.41 10.00 0.18
C ASN A 40 5.61 8.71 -0.61
N THR A 41 6.73 8.02 -0.38
CA THR A 41 7.04 6.74 -1.05
C THR A 41 6.04 5.64 -0.68
N SER A 42 5.65 5.56 0.59
CA SER A 42 4.64 4.60 1.04
C SER A 42 3.25 4.90 0.48
N PHE A 43 2.89 6.18 0.33
CA PHE A 43 1.64 6.57 -0.32
C PHE A 43 1.60 6.19 -1.81
N GLN A 44 2.72 6.34 -2.54
CA GLN A 44 2.83 5.83 -3.92
C GLN A 44 2.69 4.31 -3.98
N THR A 45 3.26 3.59 -3.01
CA THR A 45 3.13 2.13 -2.90
C THR A 45 1.69 1.69 -2.66
N ILE A 46 0.93 2.41 -1.82
CA ILE A 46 -0.51 2.16 -1.63
C ILE A 46 -1.26 2.30 -2.97
N THR A 47 -0.96 3.36 -3.71
CA THR A 47 -1.62 3.63 -5.00
C THR A 47 -1.33 2.52 -6.01
N LEU A 48 -0.06 2.11 -6.12
CA LEU A 48 0.36 1.06 -7.05
C LEU A 48 -0.30 -0.30 -6.72
N THR A 49 -0.26 -0.70 -5.45
CA THR A 49 -0.86 -1.97 -5.01
C THR A 49 -2.38 -1.99 -5.18
N LEU A 50 -3.04 -0.85 -4.97
CA LEU A 50 -4.46 -0.70 -5.25
C LEU A 50 -4.76 -0.86 -6.74
N GLU A 51 -4.01 -0.17 -7.61
CA GLU A 51 -4.17 -0.26 -9.06
C GLU A 51 -4.02 -1.71 -9.56
N GLU A 52 -3.01 -2.43 -9.05
CA GLU A 52 -2.82 -3.85 -9.36
C GLU A 52 -4.01 -4.72 -8.95
N TYR A 53 -4.57 -4.49 -7.76
CA TYR A 53 -5.75 -5.20 -7.29
C TYR A 53 -7.00 -4.86 -8.14
N LEU A 54 -7.23 -3.59 -8.44
CA LEU A 54 -8.36 -3.11 -9.23
C LEU A 54 -8.35 -3.68 -10.66
N LYS A 55 -7.18 -3.73 -11.29
CA LYS A 55 -6.99 -4.37 -12.61
C LYS A 55 -7.44 -5.83 -12.63
N LEU A 56 -7.23 -6.58 -11.53
CA LEU A 56 -7.63 -7.99 -11.45
C LEU A 56 -9.15 -8.20 -11.35
N ILE A 57 -9.86 -7.21 -10.78
CA ILE A 57 -11.33 -7.22 -10.67
C ILE A 57 -12.03 -6.50 -11.82
N GLY A 58 -11.27 -5.93 -12.78
CA GLY A 58 -11.81 -5.29 -13.97
C GLY A 58 -12.29 -3.86 -13.75
N VAL A 59 -11.79 -3.20 -12.69
CA VAL A 59 -12.01 -1.76 -12.48
C VAL A 59 -10.83 -1.02 -13.14
N PRO A 60 -11.11 -0.07 -14.06
CA PRO A 60 -10.08 0.70 -14.75
C PRO A 60 -9.31 1.65 -13.82
#